data_AF-A0A9D8N4J3-F1
#
_entry.id   AF-A0A9D8N4J3-F1
#
_cell.length_a   1.000
_cell.length_b   1.000
_cell.length_c   1.000
_cell.angle_alpha   90.00
_cell.angle_beta   90.00
_cell.angle_gamma   90.00
#
_symmetry.space_group_name_H-M   'P 1'
#
loop_
_entity.id
_entity.type
_entity.pdbx_description
1 polymer ?
#
loop_
_entity_poly.entity_id
_entity_poly.type
_entity_poly.pdbx_seq_one_letter_code
_entity_poly.pdbx_strand_id
1 'polypeptide(L)'
;MKHFGVLTLLLAMSMMTSWANPVSKKAAQQVAQEFMQQQLNIQGSHRAPRMVKVNAPSSNQEFESLYLFNASDGQGYVVVSGDDRTEPILGYSTSGSIDLDNMPDNMRSWLQQYADQIEYIQKNNIIVHKRTAANCGSQIAPTLTSKWYQNIIYNDQCPMVTSYTDPDCTQPYEYKDAQGQMSTAPARSLTGCAATALAQVLYQ
;
A
#
# COMPACT_ATOMS: atom_id res chain seq x y z
N MET A 1 -4.22 2.19 57.16
CA MET A 1 -5.02 1.24 56.35
C MET A 1 -5.66 1.86 55.08
N LYS A 2 -5.98 3.17 55.04
CA LYS A 2 -6.59 3.81 53.85
C LYS A 2 -5.67 3.92 52.62
N HIS A 3 -4.35 4.05 52.80
CA HIS A 3 -3.38 4.17 51.71
C HIS A 3 -2.99 2.82 51.07
N PHE A 4 -3.19 1.70 51.78
CA PHE A 4 -2.83 0.37 51.28
C PHE A 4 -3.77 -0.08 50.15
N GLY A 5 -5.06 0.27 50.24
CA GLY A 5 -6.05 0.00 49.19
C GLY A 5 -5.86 0.84 47.93
N VAL A 6 -5.40 2.09 48.07
CA VAL A 6 -5.10 2.97 46.91
C VAL A 6 -3.88 2.47 46.15
N LEU A 7 -2.85 1.98 46.86
CA LEU A 7 -1.64 1.42 46.24
C LEU A 7 -1.93 0.11 45.48
N THR A 8 -2.81 -0.74 46.00
CA THR A 8 -3.23 -1.98 45.32
C THR A 8 -4.08 -1.71 44.10
N LEU A 9 -4.94 -0.68 44.12
CA LEU A 9 -5.74 -0.27 42.97
C LEU A 9 -4.89 0.30 41.82
N LEU A 10 -3.88 1.14 42.14
CA LEU A 10 -2.93 1.67 41.16
C LEU A 10 -2.05 0.57 40.54
N LEU A 11 -1.65 -0.42 41.34
CA LEU A 11 -0.87 -1.56 40.85
C LEU A 11 -1.71 -2.49 39.97
N ALA A 12 -2.98 -2.73 40.29
CA ALA A 12 -3.91 -3.50 39.47
C ALA A 12 -4.25 -2.79 38.14
N MET A 13 -4.31 -1.45 38.14
CA MET A 13 -4.50 -0.65 36.92
C MET A 13 -3.29 -0.72 35.97
N SER A 14 -2.08 -0.90 36.52
CA SER A 14 -0.84 -1.05 35.76
C SER A 14 -0.65 -2.43 35.11
N MET A 15 -1.45 -3.42 35.53
CA MET A 15 -1.48 -4.78 34.96
C MET A 15 -2.37 -4.89 33.71
N MET A 16 -2.94 -3.78 33.23
CA MET A 16 -3.43 -3.71 31.85
C MET A 16 -2.23 -3.73 30.90
N THR A 17 -1.60 -4.89 30.78
CA THR A 17 -0.59 -5.16 29.77
C THR A 17 -1.25 -4.90 28.41
N SER A 18 -0.78 -3.89 27.69
CA SER A 18 -1.15 -3.67 26.29
C SER A 18 -0.72 -4.89 25.50
N TRP A 19 -1.65 -5.81 25.26
CA TRP A 19 -1.48 -6.82 24.24
C TRP A 19 -1.36 -6.09 22.91
N ALA A 20 -0.28 -6.34 22.18
CA ALA A 20 -0.20 -5.99 20.78
C ALA A 20 -1.39 -6.64 20.09
N ASN A 21 -2.34 -5.83 19.64
CA ASN A 21 -3.60 -6.32 19.09
C ASN A 21 -3.61 -6.12 17.58
N PRO A 22 -4.14 -7.12 16.83
CA PRO A 22 -4.54 -6.90 15.46
C PRO A 22 -5.38 -5.61 15.34
N VAL A 23 -5.06 -4.78 14.35
CA VAL A 23 -5.72 -3.48 14.16
C VAL A 23 -7.05 -3.72 13.47
N SER A 24 -8.16 -3.39 14.13
CA SER A 24 -9.48 -3.50 13.51
C SER A 24 -9.65 -2.53 12.33
N LYS A 25 -10.53 -2.88 11.38
CA LYS A 25 -10.93 -2.00 10.26
C LYS A 25 -11.30 -0.58 10.71
N LYS A 26 -12.05 -0.45 11.81
CA LYS A 26 -12.47 0.84 12.38
C LYS A 26 -11.28 1.63 12.93
N ALA A 27 -10.38 0.97 13.66
CA ALA A 27 -9.17 1.60 14.16
C ALA A 27 -8.26 2.07 13.02
N ALA A 28 -8.08 1.25 11.99
CA ALA A 28 -7.30 1.60 10.81
C ALA A 28 -7.89 2.80 10.05
N GLN A 29 -9.22 2.87 9.92
CA GLN A 29 -9.90 3.99 9.29
C GLN A 29 -9.71 5.29 10.09
N GLN A 30 -9.75 5.22 11.42
CA GLN A 30 -9.51 6.37 12.28
C GLN A 30 -8.06 6.86 12.14
N VAL A 31 -7.08 5.96 12.17
CA VAL A 31 -5.66 6.27 11.94
C VAL A 31 -5.47 6.94 10.57
N ALA A 32 -6.08 6.41 9.51
CA ALA A 32 -6.03 7.02 8.19
C ALA A 32 -6.62 8.44 8.17
N GLN A 33 -7.79 8.63 8.78
CA GLN A 33 -8.47 9.92 8.83
C GLN A 33 -7.64 10.97 9.58
N GLU A 34 -7.12 10.61 10.76
CA GLU A 34 -6.27 11.49 11.57
C GLU A 34 -5.00 11.87 10.80
N PHE A 35 -4.34 10.91 10.14
CA PHE A 35 -3.15 11.17 9.35
C PHE A 35 -3.42 12.10 8.16
N MET A 36 -4.50 11.85 7.39
CA MET A 36 -4.88 12.70 6.25
C MET A 36 -5.19 14.14 6.67
N GLN A 37 -5.86 14.32 7.80
CA GLN A 37 -6.24 15.64 8.31
C GLN A 37 -5.03 16.40 8.86
N GLN A 38 -4.20 15.75 9.67
CA GLN A 38 -3.12 16.41 10.41
C GLN A 38 -1.84 16.58 9.61
N GLN A 39 -1.47 15.59 8.79
CA GLN A 39 -0.16 15.53 8.15
C GLN A 39 -0.21 15.92 6.66
N LEU A 40 -1.34 15.67 6.00
CA LEU A 40 -1.47 15.95 4.56
C LEU A 40 -2.26 17.23 4.25
N ASN A 41 -2.87 17.87 5.26
CA ASN A 41 -3.73 19.07 5.12
C ASN A 41 -4.79 18.92 4.01
N ILE A 42 -5.34 17.72 3.84
CA ILE A 42 -6.39 17.44 2.85
C ILE A 42 -7.72 17.96 3.41
N GLN A 43 -8.04 19.24 3.13
CA GLN A 43 -9.15 19.99 3.75
C GLN A 43 -10.57 19.58 3.32
N GLY A 44 -10.72 18.53 2.49
CA GLY A 44 -12.02 17.93 2.13
C GLY A 44 -12.43 16.70 2.97
N SER A 45 -11.55 16.22 3.87
CA SER A 45 -11.68 14.93 4.57
C SER A 45 -12.63 14.96 5.78
N HIS A 46 -13.85 15.50 5.62
CA HIS A 46 -14.96 15.23 6.56
C HIS A 46 -15.61 13.88 6.28
N ARG A 47 -15.37 13.30 5.09
CA ARG A 47 -15.81 11.95 4.73
C ARG A 47 -14.73 10.96 5.14
N ALA A 48 -15.16 9.91 5.83
CA ALA A 48 -14.33 8.76 6.12
C ALA A 48 -13.67 8.25 4.83
N PRO A 49 -12.36 7.97 4.84
CA PRO A 49 -11.71 7.48 3.66
C PRO A 49 -12.25 6.09 3.30
N ARG A 50 -12.37 5.81 2.00
CA ARG A 50 -12.99 4.56 1.54
C ARG A 50 -11.96 3.45 1.51
N MET A 51 -12.24 2.37 2.25
CA MET A 51 -11.43 1.16 2.19
C MET A 51 -11.49 0.56 0.79
N VAL A 52 -10.33 0.21 0.24
CA VAL A 52 -10.22 -0.56 -1.00
C VAL A 52 -10.05 -2.03 -0.62
N LYS A 53 -11.02 -2.87 -1.00
CA LYS A 53 -11.03 -4.29 -0.63
C LYS A 53 -9.98 -5.04 -1.43
N VAL A 54 -8.91 -5.50 -0.77
CA VAL A 54 -8.00 -6.48 -1.37
C VAL A 54 -8.80 -7.75 -1.62
N ASN A 55 -8.84 -8.24 -2.85
CA ASN A 55 -9.46 -9.52 -3.20
C ASN A 55 -8.61 -10.66 -2.61
N ALA A 56 -8.60 -10.80 -1.29
CA ALA A 56 -8.26 -12.05 -0.64
C ALA A 56 -9.52 -12.94 -0.72
N PRO A 57 -9.40 -14.22 -1.14
CA PRO A 57 -10.52 -15.13 -1.12
C PRO A 57 -10.96 -15.31 0.33
N SER A 58 -12.05 -14.64 0.72
CA SER A 58 -12.85 -14.87 1.93
C SER A 58 -12.07 -15.52 3.07
N SER A 59 -10.99 -14.88 3.56
CA SER A 59 -10.54 -15.24 4.88
C SER A 59 -11.60 -14.62 5.80
N ASN A 60 -12.24 -15.45 6.61
CA ASN A 60 -13.10 -14.99 7.71
C ASN A 60 -12.25 -14.30 8.80
N GLN A 61 -11.17 -13.61 8.43
CA GLN A 61 -10.35 -12.86 9.37
C GLN A 61 -11.00 -11.51 9.62
N GLU A 62 -11.27 -11.25 10.89
CA GLU A 62 -11.71 -9.95 11.40
C GLU A 62 -10.65 -8.85 11.15
N PHE A 63 -9.40 -9.27 10.89
CA PHE A 63 -8.21 -8.44 10.73
C PHE A 63 -7.52 -8.70 9.39
N GLU A 64 -7.09 -7.65 8.72
CA GLU A 64 -6.32 -7.71 7.47
C GLU A 64 -4.87 -7.33 7.77
N SER A 65 -3.91 -7.84 7.00
CA SER A 65 -2.49 -7.49 7.16
C SER A 65 -2.22 -6.00 6.87
N LEU A 66 -3.02 -5.39 5.99
CA LEU A 66 -2.97 -3.97 5.68
C LEU A 66 -4.34 -3.44 5.22
N TYR A 67 -4.52 -2.13 5.32
CA TYR A 67 -5.72 -1.43 4.91
C TYR A 67 -5.39 -0.27 3.97
N LEU A 68 -6.10 -0.17 2.85
CA LEU A 68 -5.90 0.92 1.88
C LEU A 68 -7.10 1.85 1.90
N PHE A 69 -6.85 3.14 2.04
CA PHE A 69 -7.86 4.16 2.25
C PHE A 69 -7.69 5.29 1.24
N ASN A 70 -8.66 5.46 0.34
CA ASN A 70 -8.69 6.59 -0.58
C ASN A 70 -9.26 7.83 0.11
N ALA A 71 -8.61 8.98 -0.07
CA ALA A 71 -9.18 10.28 0.21
C ALA A 71 -10.32 10.59 -0.80
N SER A 72 -11.20 11.51 -0.44
CA SER A 72 -12.27 11.95 -1.35
C SER A 72 -11.70 12.71 -2.55
N ASP A 73 -12.39 12.61 -3.69
CA ASP A 73 -12.14 13.41 -4.89
C ASP A 73 -10.70 13.29 -5.45
N GLY A 74 -10.06 12.13 -5.28
CA GLY A 74 -8.72 11.86 -5.83
C GLY A 74 -7.61 12.66 -5.16
N GLN A 75 -7.79 13.05 -3.89
CA GLN A 75 -6.80 13.80 -3.10
C GLN A 75 -5.75 12.90 -2.44
N GLY A 76 -5.54 11.69 -2.96
CA GLY A 76 -4.54 10.76 -2.48
C GLY A 76 -5.12 9.56 -1.74
N TYR A 77 -4.22 8.83 -1.10
CA TYR A 77 -4.54 7.60 -0.38
C TYR A 77 -3.55 7.37 0.76
N VAL A 78 -3.93 6.53 1.71
CA VAL A 78 -3.09 6.09 2.84
C VAL A 78 -3.16 4.58 2.95
N VAL A 79 -2.02 3.95 3.19
CA VAL A 79 -1.87 2.53 3.50
C VAL A 79 -1.57 2.41 5.00
N VAL A 80 -2.49 1.78 5.73
CA VAL A 80 -2.43 1.61 7.18
C VAL A 80 -2.10 0.17 7.51
N SER A 81 -1.27 -0.03 8.53
CA SER A 81 -0.91 -1.38 8.98
C SER A 81 -2.07 -2.09 9.69
N GLY A 82 -2.12 -3.41 9.52
CA GLY A 82 -2.99 -4.33 10.23
C GLY A 82 -2.52 -4.74 11.63
N ASP A 83 -1.34 -4.30 12.06
CA ASP A 83 -0.71 -4.75 13.31
C ASP A 83 -0.01 -3.60 14.05
N ASP A 84 -0.36 -3.39 15.32
CA ASP A 84 0.08 -2.24 16.13
C ASP A 84 1.56 -2.28 16.55
N ARG A 85 2.22 -3.43 16.36
CA ARG A 85 3.68 -3.58 16.55
C ARG A 85 4.48 -2.88 15.45
N THR A 86 3.88 -2.69 14.28
CA THR A 86 4.53 -2.06 13.12
C THR A 86 4.29 -0.55 13.06
N GLU A 87 4.80 0.11 12.02
CA GLU A 87 4.48 1.51 11.77
C GLU A 87 3.00 1.66 11.37
N PRO A 88 2.23 2.57 11.99
CA PRO A 88 0.80 2.70 11.69
C PRO A 88 0.51 3.07 10.23
N ILE A 89 1.39 3.88 9.62
CA ILE A 89 1.29 4.31 8.23
C ILE A 89 2.44 3.69 7.43
N LEU A 90 2.09 2.82 6.48
CA LEU A 90 3.04 2.09 5.63
C LEU A 90 3.37 2.87 4.34
N GLY A 91 2.50 3.77 3.93
CA GLY A 91 2.69 4.62 2.76
C GLY A 91 1.50 5.55 2.52
N TYR A 92 1.72 6.62 1.76
CA TYR A 92 0.66 7.55 1.39
C TYR A 92 0.97 8.27 0.07
N SER A 93 -0.06 8.85 -0.52
CA SER A 93 0.03 9.83 -1.60
C SER A 93 -0.86 11.03 -1.25
N THR A 94 -0.47 12.23 -1.67
CA THR A 94 -1.27 13.47 -1.56
C THR A 94 -2.09 13.75 -2.82
N SER A 95 -2.07 12.85 -3.81
CA SER A 95 -2.83 12.99 -5.05
C SER A 95 -3.21 11.63 -5.65
N GLY A 96 -4.23 11.64 -6.50
CA GLY A 96 -4.76 10.45 -7.15
C GLY A 96 -5.53 9.54 -6.19
N SER A 97 -5.69 8.29 -6.57
CA SER A 97 -6.36 7.26 -5.79
C SER A 97 -5.74 5.91 -6.10
N ILE A 98 -5.84 4.98 -5.15
CA ILE A 98 -5.48 3.59 -5.37
C ILE A 98 -6.68 2.82 -5.91
N ASP A 99 -6.45 2.07 -6.98
CA ASP A 99 -7.44 1.21 -7.65
C ASP A 99 -6.82 -0.16 -7.83
N LEU A 100 -7.38 -1.17 -7.15
CA LEU A 100 -6.83 -2.53 -7.16
C LEU A 100 -7.02 -3.25 -8.47
N ASP A 101 -8.03 -2.87 -9.26
CA ASP A 101 -8.34 -3.51 -10.55
C ASP A 101 -7.39 -3.01 -11.66
N ASN A 102 -6.82 -1.82 -11.48
CA ASN A 102 -5.89 -1.19 -12.43
C ASN A 102 -4.50 -0.93 -11.82
N MET A 103 -4.17 -1.57 -10.70
CA MET A 103 -2.90 -1.40 -10.00
C MET A 103 -1.72 -2.01 -10.79
N PRO A 104 -0.62 -1.26 -11.00
CA PRO A 104 0.60 -1.81 -11.58
C PRO A 104 1.21 -2.95 -10.75
N ASP A 105 1.75 -3.98 -11.42
CA ASP A 105 2.26 -5.19 -10.75
C ASP A 105 3.38 -4.92 -9.75
N ASN A 106 4.24 -3.95 -10.03
CA ASN A 106 5.29 -3.54 -9.09
C ASN A 106 4.71 -2.96 -7.79
N MET A 107 3.62 -2.19 -7.87
CA MET A 107 2.92 -1.67 -6.69
C MET A 107 2.22 -2.80 -5.94
N ARG A 108 1.59 -3.74 -6.67
CA ARG A 108 0.95 -4.93 -6.09
C ARG A 108 1.96 -5.78 -5.33
N SER A 109 3.11 -6.06 -5.95
CA SER A 109 4.20 -6.83 -5.33
C SER A 109 4.76 -6.14 -4.08
N TRP A 110 4.90 -4.81 -4.09
CA TRP A 110 5.36 -4.07 -2.92
C TRP A 110 4.37 -4.13 -1.75
N LEU A 111 3.06 -3.98 -2.02
CA LEU A 111 2.04 -4.13 -1.00
C LEU A 111 1.95 -5.57 -0.47
N GLN A 112 2.08 -6.57 -1.34
CA GLN A 112 2.12 -7.98 -0.94
C GLN A 112 3.30 -8.25 0.01
N GLN A 113 4.48 -7.70 -0.27
CA GLN A 113 5.64 -7.85 0.62
C GLN A 113 5.38 -7.27 2.02
N TYR A 114 4.64 -6.16 2.14
CA TYR A 114 4.24 -5.66 3.46
C TYR A 114 3.24 -6.59 4.14
N ALA A 115 2.25 -7.11 3.40
CA ALA A 115 1.29 -8.07 3.94
C ALA A 115 2.00 -9.32 4.46
N ASP A 116 2.92 -9.90 3.68
CA ASP A 116 3.71 -11.08 4.05
C ASP A 116 4.54 -10.83 5.32
N GLN A 117 5.15 -9.65 5.45
CA GLN A 117 5.92 -9.28 6.64
C GLN A 117 5.04 -9.17 7.88
N ILE A 118 3.86 -8.57 7.75
CA ILE A 118 2.91 -8.41 8.86
C ILE A 118 2.35 -9.77 9.28
N GLU A 119 2.00 -10.63 8.32
CA GLU A 119 1.57 -12.00 8.59
C GLU A 119 2.68 -12.81 9.27
N TYR A 120 3.93 -12.62 8.85
CA TYR A 120 5.08 -13.26 9.49
C TYR A 120 5.25 -12.80 10.94
N ILE A 121 5.10 -11.50 11.22
CA ILE A 121 5.12 -10.95 12.59
C ILE A 121 3.99 -11.54 13.44
N GLN A 122 2.77 -11.61 12.89
CA GLN A 122 1.59 -12.17 13.54
C GLN A 122 1.78 -13.65 13.88
N LYS A 123 2.17 -14.46 12.90
CA LYS A 123 2.33 -15.92 13.04
C LYS A 123 3.43 -16.30 14.03
N ASN A 124 4.52 -15.55 14.07
CA ASN A 124 5.68 -15.87 14.91
C ASN A 124 5.73 -15.07 16.21
N ASN A 125 4.71 -14.25 16.48
CA ASN A 125 4.64 -13.36 17.64
C ASN A 125 5.92 -12.52 17.83
N ILE A 126 6.41 -11.93 16.74
CA ILE A 126 7.66 -11.19 16.75
C ILE A 126 7.47 -9.87 17.49
N ILE A 127 8.40 -9.55 18.39
CA ILE A 127 8.51 -8.23 18.99
C ILE A 127 9.24 -7.34 18.00
N VAL A 128 8.55 -6.32 17.50
CA VAL A 128 9.12 -5.32 16.60
C VAL A 128 9.60 -4.13 17.41
N HIS A 129 10.88 -3.81 17.28
CA HIS A 129 11.42 -2.56 17.83
C HIS A 129 11.15 -1.44 16.83
N LYS A 130 10.27 -0.51 17.20
CA LYS A 130 10.00 0.68 16.38
C LYS A 130 11.31 1.44 16.16
N ARG A 131 11.57 1.81 14.91
CA ARG A 131 12.74 2.65 14.62
C ARG A 131 12.48 3.98 15.30
N THR A 132 13.41 4.43 16.13
CA THR A 132 13.46 5.85 16.50
C THR A 132 13.63 6.65 15.21
N ALA A 133 12.87 7.73 15.07
CA ALA A 133 13.00 8.63 13.93
C ALA A 133 14.48 9.01 13.80
N ALA A 134 15.13 8.49 12.76
CA ALA A 134 16.47 8.94 12.44
C ALA A 134 16.37 10.41 12.04
N ASN A 135 17.34 11.24 12.45
CA ASN A 135 17.47 12.62 11.98
C ASN A 135 17.82 12.59 10.48
N CYS A 136 16.81 12.34 9.65
CA CYS A 136 16.91 12.20 8.20
C CYS A 136 16.78 13.57 7.54
N GLY A 137 17.62 14.54 7.92
CA GLY A 137 17.68 15.86 7.28
C GLY A 137 16.33 16.57 7.12
N SER A 138 16.27 17.54 6.20
CA SER A 138 15.03 18.18 5.78
C SER A 138 14.30 17.33 4.74
N GLN A 139 12.97 17.41 4.71
CA GLN A 139 12.15 16.81 3.65
C GLN A 139 12.63 17.26 2.26
N ILE A 140 12.85 16.29 1.37
CA ILE A 140 13.20 16.53 -0.03
C ILE A 140 11.93 16.32 -0.86
N ALA A 141 11.53 17.34 -1.63
CA ALA A 141 10.40 17.23 -2.54
C ALA A 141 10.69 16.23 -3.67
N PRO A 142 9.66 15.61 -4.30
CA PRO A 142 9.85 14.73 -5.45
C PRO A 142 10.70 15.43 -6.53
N THR A 143 11.83 14.82 -6.89
CA THR A 143 12.77 15.39 -7.86
C THR A 143 12.36 15.07 -9.30
N LEU A 144 11.85 13.86 -9.53
CA LEU A 144 11.38 13.41 -10.84
C LEU A 144 10.26 14.29 -11.36
N THR A 145 10.44 14.86 -12.55
CA THR A 145 9.41 15.63 -13.27
C THR A 145 8.63 14.78 -14.28
N SER A 146 9.25 13.71 -14.78
CA SER A 146 8.65 12.76 -15.71
C SER A 146 7.57 11.90 -15.04
N LYS A 147 6.51 11.58 -15.79
CA LYS A 147 5.47 10.62 -15.41
C LYS A 147 5.32 9.56 -16.51
N TRP A 148 6.39 8.81 -16.76
CA TRP A 148 6.45 7.89 -17.89
C TRP A 148 5.74 6.57 -17.63
N TYR A 149 5.30 5.95 -18.71
CA TYR A 149 4.56 4.69 -18.71
C TYR A 149 5.36 3.58 -19.43
N GLN A 150 4.77 2.40 -19.52
CA GLN A 150 5.39 1.24 -20.17
C GLN A 150 4.77 0.87 -21.53
N ASN A 151 3.68 1.53 -21.90
CA ASN A 151 2.85 1.20 -23.06
C ASN A 151 3.15 2.13 -24.26
N ILE A 152 2.17 2.26 -25.16
CA ILE A 152 2.23 2.99 -26.43
C ILE A 152 2.90 4.37 -26.25
N ILE A 153 3.67 4.75 -27.26
CA ILE A 153 4.68 5.83 -27.27
C ILE A 153 6.00 5.42 -26.60
N TYR A 154 5.97 4.84 -25.40
CA TYR A 154 7.20 4.45 -24.69
C TYR A 154 7.78 3.13 -25.20
N ASN A 155 6.93 2.21 -25.65
CA ASN A 155 7.34 0.90 -26.14
C ASN A 155 7.49 0.82 -27.67
N ASP A 156 7.59 1.95 -28.38
CA ASP A 156 7.63 1.96 -29.86
C ASP A 156 8.94 1.43 -30.46
N GLN A 157 9.90 1.01 -29.66
CA GLN A 157 11.09 0.28 -30.14
C GLN A 157 11.19 -1.12 -29.51
N CYS A 158 10.18 -1.52 -28.74
CA CYS A 158 10.10 -2.85 -28.18
C CYS A 158 9.71 -3.88 -29.26
N PRO A 159 10.18 -5.14 -29.13
CA PRO A 159 9.83 -6.22 -30.05
C PRO A 159 8.32 -6.45 -30.16
N MET A 160 7.87 -6.86 -31.34
CA MET A 160 6.50 -7.34 -31.56
C MET A 160 6.33 -8.71 -30.93
N VAL A 161 5.30 -8.87 -30.10
CA VAL A 161 4.83 -10.15 -29.58
C VAL A 161 3.85 -10.72 -30.62
N THR A 162 4.33 -11.63 -31.45
CA THR A 162 3.53 -12.25 -32.53
C THR A 162 2.90 -13.57 -32.12
N SER A 163 3.46 -14.25 -31.12
CA SER A 163 2.92 -15.45 -30.48
C SER A 163 3.88 -15.85 -29.35
N TYR A 164 3.45 -15.83 -28.09
CA TYR A 164 4.17 -16.50 -27.02
C TYR A 164 3.57 -17.91 -26.91
N THR A 165 4.17 -18.91 -27.57
CA THR A 165 3.88 -20.31 -27.21
C THR A 165 4.78 -20.66 -26.04
N ASP A 166 4.33 -20.28 -24.84
CA ASP A 166 4.83 -20.94 -23.64
C ASP A 166 4.37 -22.40 -23.69
N PRO A 167 5.26 -23.40 -23.62
CA PRO A 167 4.86 -24.79 -23.52
C PRO A 167 3.93 -25.07 -22.32
N ASP A 168 4.02 -24.25 -21.27
CA ASP A 168 3.25 -24.39 -20.03
C ASP A 168 2.05 -23.41 -19.94
N CYS A 169 1.93 -22.44 -20.86
CA CYS A 169 0.79 -21.51 -20.94
C CYS A 169 0.16 -21.54 -22.33
N THR A 170 -0.91 -22.35 -22.46
CA THR A 170 -1.68 -22.57 -23.70
C THR A 170 -2.61 -21.43 -24.09
N GLN A 171 -2.56 -20.28 -23.40
CA GLN A 171 -3.48 -19.16 -23.64
C GLN A 171 -2.81 -18.07 -24.48
N PRO A 172 -3.49 -17.51 -25.50
CA PRO A 172 -2.96 -16.39 -26.27
C PRO A 172 -2.64 -15.21 -25.35
N TYR A 173 -1.55 -14.48 -25.65
CA TYR A 173 -1.19 -13.27 -24.90
C TYR A 173 -2.26 -12.20 -25.14
N GLU A 174 -3.15 -12.05 -24.16
CA GLU A 174 -4.17 -11.01 -24.11
C GLU A 174 -3.56 -9.74 -23.51
N TYR A 175 -3.73 -8.60 -24.18
CA TYR A 175 -3.38 -7.29 -23.64
C TYR A 175 -4.54 -6.32 -23.84
N LYS A 176 -4.61 -5.32 -22.95
CA LYS A 176 -5.53 -4.19 -23.14
C LYS A 176 -4.95 -3.26 -24.20
N ASP A 177 -5.69 -3.00 -25.26
CA ASP A 177 -5.33 -2.04 -26.32
C ASP A 177 -5.36 -0.59 -25.82
N ALA A 178 -5.12 0.37 -26.71
CA ALA A 178 -5.14 1.80 -26.39
C ALA A 178 -6.51 2.29 -25.86
N GLN A 179 -7.58 1.53 -26.09
CA GLN A 179 -8.95 1.81 -25.67
C GLN A 179 -9.33 1.01 -24.41
N GLY A 180 -8.40 0.22 -23.85
CA GLY A 180 -8.63 -0.61 -22.68
C GLY A 180 -9.38 -1.91 -22.96
N GLN A 181 -9.60 -2.26 -24.23
CA GLN A 181 -10.29 -3.48 -24.63
C GLN A 181 -9.29 -4.64 -24.77
N MET A 182 -9.75 -5.85 -24.47
CA MET A 182 -8.90 -7.03 -24.61
C MET A 182 -8.64 -7.34 -26.08
N SER A 183 -7.37 -7.45 -26.46
CA SER A 183 -6.92 -7.71 -27.82
C SER A 183 -5.94 -8.88 -27.86
N THR A 184 -5.99 -9.63 -28.95
CA THR A 184 -5.05 -10.72 -29.31
C THR A 184 -4.25 -10.38 -30.57
N ALA A 185 -4.41 -9.17 -31.13
CA ALA A 185 -3.65 -8.74 -32.30
C ALA A 185 -2.16 -8.57 -31.97
N PRO A 186 -1.22 -8.68 -32.93
CA PRO A 186 0.19 -8.43 -32.64
C PRO A 186 0.41 -7.06 -31.98
N ALA A 187 1.06 -7.04 -30.82
CA ALA A 187 1.42 -5.81 -30.11
C ALA A 187 2.87 -5.81 -29.69
N ARG A 188 3.45 -4.61 -29.52
CA ARG A 188 4.79 -4.48 -28.95
C ARG A 188 4.78 -4.88 -27.48
N SER A 189 5.83 -5.55 -27.03
CA SER A 189 6.02 -5.82 -25.60
C SER A 189 6.05 -4.49 -24.83
N LEU A 190 5.69 -4.51 -23.56
CA LEU A 190 5.92 -3.35 -22.68
C LEU A 190 7.42 -3.05 -22.58
N THR A 191 7.77 -1.82 -22.22
CA THR A 191 9.18 -1.45 -21.94
C THR A 191 9.76 -2.24 -20.75
N GLY A 192 8.91 -2.59 -19.79
CA GLY A 192 9.29 -3.18 -18.51
C GLY A 192 9.55 -2.11 -17.43
N CYS A 193 9.15 -2.44 -16.19
CA CYS A 193 9.18 -1.48 -15.09
C CYS A 193 10.60 -1.01 -14.73
N ALA A 194 11.59 -1.90 -14.81
CA ALA A 194 13.00 -1.56 -14.58
C ALA A 194 13.54 -0.58 -15.63
N ALA A 195 13.21 -0.80 -16.91
CA ALA A 195 13.60 0.09 -18.00
C ALA A 195 12.96 1.48 -17.84
N THR A 196 11.66 1.55 -17.56
CA THR A 196 10.96 2.83 -17.32
C THR A 196 11.49 3.55 -16.09
N ALA A 197 11.82 2.85 -14.99
CA ALA A 197 12.41 3.46 -13.81
C ALA A 197 13.78 4.08 -14.11
N LEU A 198 14.67 3.33 -14.78
CA LEU A 198 15.99 3.82 -15.18
C LEU A 198 15.87 5.03 -16.11
N ALA A 199 14.99 4.95 -17.10
CA ALA A 199 14.82 6.00 -18.09
C ALA A 199 14.36 7.32 -17.43
N GLN A 200 13.46 7.27 -16.44
CA GLN A 200 13.03 8.45 -15.68
C GLN A 200 14.17 9.05 -14.83
N VAL A 201 15.03 8.22 -14.24
CA VAL A 201 16.20 8.70 -13.49
C VAL A 201 17.21 9.40 -14.40
N LEU A 202 17.41 8.89 -15.62
CA LEU A 202 18.34 9.47 -16.60
C LEU A 202 17.84 10.78 -17.24
N TYR A 203 16.54 11.06 -17.15
CA TYR A 203 15.91 12.25 -17.75
C TYR A 203 15.94 13.50 -16.85
N GLN A 204 16.32 13.33 -15.58
CA GLN A 204 16.35 14.39 -14.55
C GLN A 204 17.20 15.60 -14.94
#